data_AF-A0A8H7A6L5-F1
#
_entry.id   AF-A0A8H7A6L5-F1
#
_cell.length_a   1.000
_cell.length_b   1.000
_cell.length_c   1.000
_cell.angle_alpha   90.00
_cell.angle_beta   90.00
_cell.angle_gamma   90.00
#
_symmetry.space_group_name_H-M   'P 1'
#
loop_
_entity.id
_entity.type
_entity.pdbx_description
1 polymer ?
#
loop_
_entity_poly.entity_id
_entity_poly.type
_entity_poly.pdbx_seq_one_letter_code
_entity_poly.pdbx_strand_id
1 'polypeptide(L)'
;MAISTHGRAFSKDLLRVEVSGPDRPHLTIVDLPGLIYSETKQQSASDVELVQDVVQAYMMEPRSIILAVVSAKNDYANQIVLKLACAADKRGNRTLGVITKPDTLIPGSESEAMYVSLARNQDVEFRLRWHVLKKYGLRNGSVVVG
;
A
#
# COMPACT_ATOMS: atom_id res chain seq x y z
N MET A 1 -32.04 -22.21 8.48
CA MET A 1 -31.06 -21.46 7.66
C MET A 1 -29.79 -21.32 8.48
N ALA A 2 -28.80 -22.17 8.23
CA ALA A 2 -27.52 -22.13 8.91
C ALA A 2 -26.47 -21.62 7.91
N ILE A 3 -25.85 -20.49 8.22
CA ILE A 3 -24.63 -20.05 7.53
C ILE A 3 -23.53 -20.94 8.11
N SER A 4 -22.99 -21.84 7.29
CA SER A 4 -21.91 -22.74 7.71
C SER A 4 -20.67 -21.91 8.08
N THR A 5 -20.11 -22.21 9.24
CA THR A 5 -18.93 -21.55 9.83
C THR A 5 -17.60 -22.07 9.25
N HIS A 6 -17.60 -22.53 8.00
CA HIS A 6 -16.45 -23.12 7.30
C HIS A 6 -16.07 -22.33 6.04
N GLY A 7 -16.13 -20.99 6.11
CA GLY A 7 -15.65 -20.13 5.03
C GLY A 7 -14.14 -19.92 5.16
N ARG A 8 -13.38 -20.07 4.07
CA ARG A 8 -11.99 -19.59 4.01
C ARG A 8 -11.97 -18.11 4.38
N ALA A 9 -10.95 -17.67 5.12
CA ALA A 9 -10.80 -16.27 5.52
C ALA A 9 -10.61 -15.34 4.29
N PHE A 10 -10.18 -15.90 3.16
CA PHE A 10 -9.95 -15.19 1.91
C PHE A 10 -10.59 -15.92 0.73
N SER A 11 -11.22 -15.16 -0.18
CA SER A 11 -11.69 -15.65 -1.48
C SER A 11 -10.90 -14.98 -2.61
N LYS A 12 -10.76 -15.69 -3.74
CA LYS A 12 -10.26 -15.12 -5.01
C LYS A 12 -11.32 -14.30 -5.74
N ASP A 13 -12.55 -14.26 -5.23
CA ASP A 13 -13.64 -13.54 -5.86
C ASP A 13 -13.38 -12.04 -5.87
N LEU A 14 -13.58 -11.42 -7.03
CA LEU A 14 -13.34 -9.99 -7.24
C LEU A 14 -14.64 -9.20 -7.03
N LEU A 15 -14.65 -8.29 -6.06
CA LEU A 15 -15.70 -7.29 -5.94
C LEU A 15 -15.39 -6.11 -6.86
N ARG A 16 -16.21 -5.92 -7.90
CA ARG A 16 -16.08 -4.78 -8.83
C ARG A 16 -17.21 -3.79 -8.58
N VAL A 17 -16.83 -2.54 -8.31
CA VAL A 17 -17.76 -1.41 -8.21
C VAL A 17 -17.50 -0.48 -9.39
N GLU A 18 -18.54 -0.22 -10.18
CA GLU A 18 -18.47 0.69 -11.33
C GLU A 18 -19.30 1.93 -11.09
N VAL A 19 -18.73 3.09 -11.38
CA VAL A 19 -19.45 4.36 -11.31
C VAL A 19 -19.17 5.17 -12.57
N SER A 20 -20.22 5.53 -13.31
CA SER A 20 -20.13 6.21 -14.60
C SER A 20 -20.82 7.59 -14.59
N GLY A 21 -20.41 8.47 -15.51
CA GLY A 21 -20.96 9.82 -15.66
C GLY A 21 -20.14 10.68 -16.63
N PRO A 22 -20.72 11.75 -17.19
CA PRO A 22 -20.09 12.57 -18.22
C PRO A 22 -18.83 13.31 -17.74
N ASP A 23 -18.78 13.69 -16.46
CA ASP A 23 -17.68 14.49 -15.87
C ASP A 23 -16.69 13.66 -15.03
N ARG A 24 -16.66 12.34 -15.22
CA ARG A 24 -15.82 11.44 -14.40
C ARG A 24 -14.53 11.05 -15.12
N PRO A 25 -13.38 11.04 -14.44
CA PRO A 25 -12.15 10.56 -15.03
C PRO A 25 -12.19 9.04 -15.25
N HIS A 26 -11.55 8.57 -16.31
CA HIS A 26 -11.33 7.14 -16.55
C HIS A 26 -10.23 6.63 -15.61
N LEU A 27 -10.62 6.15 -14.44
CA LEU A 27 -9.72 5.64 -13.41
C LEU A 27 -10.22 4.30 -12.87
N THR A 28 -9.31 3.35 -12.75
CA THR A 28 -9.53 2.07 -12.05
C THR A 28 -8.63 2.05 -10.83
N ILE A 29 -9.21 1.85 -9.66
CA ILE A 29 -8.48 1.64 -8.40
C ILE A 29 -8.74 0.20 -7.98
N VAL A 30 -7.66 -0.53 -7.71
CA VAL A 30 -7.71 -1.89 -7.17
C VAL A 30 -7.24 -1.82 -5.73
N ASP A 31 -8.11 -2.19 -4.79
CA ASP A 31 -7.72 -2.40 -3.40
C ASP A 31 -7.29 -3.86 -3.23
N LEU A 32 -6.08 -4.07 -2.71
CA LEU A 32 -5.50 -5.39 -2.52
C LEU A 32 -5.53 -5.75 -1.03
N PRO A 33 -5.67 -7.04 -0.68
CA PRO A 33 -5.60 -7.44 0.72
C PRO A 33 -4.29 -6.98 1.36
N GLY A 34 -4.34 -6.59 2.63
CA GLY A 34 -3.14 -6.20 3.38
C GLY A 34 -2.10 -7.32 3.35
N LEU A 35 -0.85 -6.97 3.06
CA LEU A 35 0.28 -7.91 3.09
C LEU A 35 0.47 -8.41 4.54
N ILE A 36 0.11 -9.66 4.78
CA ILE A 36 0.30 -10.35 6.06
C ILE A 36 1.35 -11.44 5.86
N TYR A 37 2.30 -11.52 6.80
CA TYR A 37 3.46 -12.43 6.69
C TYR A 37 3.59 -13.36 7.90
N SER A 38 2.63 -13.32 8.82
CA SER A 38 2.67 -14.14 10.03
C SER A 38 1.35 -14.86 10.21
N GLU A 39 1.45 -16.17 10.40
CA GLU A 39 0.34 -17.00 10.84
C GLU A 39 -0.19 -16.44 12.15
N THR A 40 -1.41 -15.95 12.12
CA THR A 40 -2.18 -15.68 13.34
C THR A 40 -3.13 -16.84 13.56
N LYS A 41 -3.67 -16.98 14.77
CA LYS A 41 -4.64 -18.04 15.12
C LYS A 41 -5.87 -18.12 14.18
N GLN A 42 -6.07 -17.13 13.31
CA GLN A 42 -7.19 -16.99 12.39
C GLN A 42 -6.79 -17.20 10.91
N GLN A 43 -5.51 -17.37 10.57
CA GLN A 43 -5.02 -17.40 9.18
C GLN A 43 -4.05 -18.55 8.98
N SER A 44 -4.34 -19.43 8.02
CA SER A 44 -3.48 -20.56 7.68
C SER A 44 -2.29 -20.13 6.79
N ALA A 45 -1.22 -20.92 6.74
CA ALA A 45 -0.11 -20.71 5.81
C ALA A 45 -0.59 -20.59 4.35
N SER A 46 -1.57 -21.40 3.96
CA SER A 46 -2.19 -21.36 2.63
C SER A 46 -2.95 -20.06 2.33
N ASP A 47 -3.50 -19.40 3.35
CA ASP A 47 -4.17 -18.10 3.17
C ASP A 47 -3.15 -16.99 2.92
N VAL A 48 -1.98 -17.07 3.58
CA VAL A 48 -0.87 -16.12 3.39
C VAL A 48 -0.29 -16.24 1.98
N GLU A 49 -0.03 -17.45 1.50
CA GLU A 49 0.42 -17.70 0.12
C GLU A 49 -0.60 -17.18 -0.90
N LEU A 50 -1.89 -17.46 -0.68
CA LEU A 50 -2.96 -17.00 -1.55
C LEU A 50 -3.00 -15.47 -1.70
N VAL A 51 -2.88 -14.75 -0.58
CA VAL A 51 -2.84 -13.28 -0.58
C VAL A 51 -1.60 -12.76 -1.33
N GLN A 52 -0.44 -13.38 -1.10
CA GLN A 52 0.79 -12.99 -1.79
C GLN A 52 0.69 -13.19 -3.30
N ASP A 53 0.16 -14.33 -3.76
CA ASP A 53 -0.04 -14.62 -5.18
C ASP A 53 -0.95 -13.59 -5.85
N VAL A 54 -2.07 -13.24 -5.21
CA VAL A 54 -3.01 -12.24 -5.72
C VAL A 54 -2.33 -10.88 -5.83
N VAL A 55 -1.66 -10.43 -4.77
CA VAL A 55 -0.97 -9.13 -4.77
C VAL A 55 0.11 -9.09 -5.85
N GLN A 56 0.94 -10.13 -5.96
CA GLN A 56 1.99 -10.21 -6.96
C GLN A 56 1.43 -10.19 -8.39
N ALA A 57 0.35 -10.93 -8.66
CA ALA A 57 -0.29 -10.93 -9.97
C ALA A 57 -0.71 -9.52 -10.42
N TYR A 58 -1.30 -8.73 -9.51
CA TYR A 58 -1.66 -7.33 -9.80
C TYR A 58 -0.46 -6.40 -9.92
N MET A 59 0.58 -6.59 -9.09
CA MET A 59 1.79 -5.76 -9.16
C MET A 59 2.60 -6.01 -10.43
N MET A 60 2.58 -7.22 -10.98
CA MET A 60 3.31 -7.61 -12.19
C MET A 60 2.70 -7.07 -13.49
N GLU A 61 1.46 -6.57 -13.46
CA GLU A 61 0.81 -5.95 -14.63
C GLU A 61 1.56 -4.65 -15.02
N PRO A 62 2.22 -4.59 -16.20
CA PRO A 62 3.04 -3.45 -16.59
C PRO A 62 2.25 -2.16 -16.79
N ARG A 63 0.94 -2.24 -17.04
CA ARG A 63 0.05 -1.08 -17.18
C ARG A 63 -0.41 -0.49 -15.84
N SER A 64 -0.16 -1.19 -14.72
CA SER A 64 -0.61 -0.78 -13.40
C SER A 64 0.44 0.12 -12.72
N ILE A 65 -0.01 1.23 -12.14
CA ILE A 65 0.81 2.05 -11.25
C ILE A 65 0.80 1.41 -9.86
N ILE A 66 1.98 1.17 -9.30
CA ILE A 66 2.13 0.62 -7.95
C ILE A 66 2.12 1.79 -6.97
N LEU A 67 1.19 1.76 -6.02
CA LEU A 67 1.15 2.68 -4.89
C LEU A 67 1.84 2.03 -3.68
N ALA A 68 3.12 2.36 -3.46
CA ALA A 68 3.90 1.84 -2.34
C ALA A 68 3.63 2.65 -1.08
N VAL A 69 2.66 2.21 -0.28
CA VAL A 69 2.28 2.89 0.97
C VAL A 69 3.13 2.39 2.14
N VAL A 70 3.89 3.31 2.75
CA VAL A 70 4.69 3.07 3.94
C VAL A 70 4.16 3.86 5.13
N SER A 71 4.21 3.28 6.33
CA SER A 71 3.82 3.96 7.57
C SER A 71 5.05 4.51 8.27
N ALA A 72 5.05 5.79 8.65
CA ALA A 72 6.13 6.45 9.38
C ALA A 72 6.29 5.97 10.83
N LYS A 73 5.36 5.13 11.32
CA LYS A 73 5.45 4.50 12.64
C LYS A 73 6.56 3.43 12.74
N ASN A 74 6.90 2.77 11.64
CA ASN A 74 7.78 1.60 11.62
C ASN A 74 8.83 1.78 10.53
N ASP A 75 10.09 1.46 10.78
CA ASP A 75 11.18 1.53 9.79
C ASP A 75 10.79 0.99 8.40
N TYR A 76 10.90 1.84 7.37
CA TYR A 76 10.54 1.49 6.00
C TYR A 76 11.48 0.43 5.40
N ALA A 77 12.72 0.32 5.87
CA ALA A 77 13.66 -0.71 5.39
C ALA A 77 13.14 -2.13 5.65
N ASN A 78 12.30 -2.28 6.67
CA ASN A 78 11.67 -3.54 7.03
C ASN A 78 10.29 -3.75 6.38
N GLN A 79 9.79 -2.78 5.61
CA GLN A 79 8.46 -2.88 5.00
C GLN A 79 8.51 -3.65 3.68
N ILE A 80 7.80 -4.78 3.66
CA ILE A 80 7.79 -5.71 2.52
C ILE A 80 7.28 -5.10 1.22
N VAL A 81 6.45 -4.06 1.30
CA VAL A 81 5.90 -3.36 0.14
C VAL A 81 7.01 -2.84 -0.79
N LEU A 82 8.14 -2.39 -0.25
CA LEU A 82 9.26 -1.90 -1.06
C LEU A 82 10.00 -3.02 -1.76
N LYS A 83 10.12 -4.18 -1.12
CA LYS A 83 10.71 -5.37 -1.74
C LYS A 83 9.86 -5.87 -2.90
N LEU A 84 8.54 -5.94 -2.72
CA LEU A 84 7.61 -6.36 -3.76
C LEU A 84 7.54 -5.33 -4.91
N ALA A 85 7.52 -4.03 -4.58
CA ALA A 85 7.52 -2.97 -5.58
C ALA A 85 8.81 -3.00 -6.42
N CYS A 86 9.98 -3.17 -5.80
CA CYS A 86 11.25 -3.29 -6.51
C CYS A 86 11.32 -4.57 -7.37
N ALA A 87 10.77 -5.68 -6.89
CA ALA A 87 10.70 -6.92 -7.67
C ALA A 87 9.83 -6.75 -8.92
N ALA A 88 8.68 -6.09 -8.80
CA ALA A 88 7.73 -5.87 -9.88
C ALA A 88 8.13 -4.71 -10.83
N ASP A 89 8.83 -3.69 -10.32
CA ASP A 89 9.25 -2.49 -11.05
C ASP A 89 10.67 -2.08 -10.66
N LYS A 90 11.67 -2.85 -11.14
CA LYS A 90 13.09 -2.64 -10.84
C LYS A 90 13.62 -1.24 -11.17
N ARG A 91 12.97 -0.53 -12.11
CA ARG A 91 13.37 0.82 -12.53
C ARG A 91 12.59 1.91 -11.82
N GLY A 92 11.61 1.57 -10.97
CA GLY A 92 10.75 2.54 -10.27
C GLY A 92 9.97 3.46 -11.21
N ASN A 93 9.71 3.04 -12.45
CA ASN A 93 9.10 3.89 -13.49
C ASN A 93 7.61 4.11 -13.29
N ARG A 94 6.95 3.15 -12.65
CA ARG A 94 5.49 3.11 -12.42
C ARG A 94 5.16 2.95 -10.94
N THR A 95 6.13 3.17 -10.06
CA THR A 95 5.95 3.10 -8.61
C THR A 95 5.88 4.52 -8.04
N LEU A 96 4.85 4.79 -7.25
CA LEU A 96 4.67 6.03 -6.50
C LEU A 96 4.72 5.71 -5.01
N GLY A 97 5.60 6.37 -4.28
CA GLY A 97 5.75 6.19 -2.84
C GLY A 97 4.81 7.08 -2.04
N VAL A 98 4.19 6.53 -1.00
CA VAL A 98 3.31 7.29 -0.08
C VAL A 98 3.72 7.04 1.36
N ILE A 99 4.07 8.10 2.08
CA ILE A 99 4.38 8.06 3.51
C ILE A 99 3.12 8.45 4.28
N THR A 100 2.67 7.58 5.18
CA THR A 100 1.48 7.79 6.01
C THR A 100 1.83 7.91 7.49
N LYS A 101 0.93 8.50 8.28
CA LYS A 101 1.11 8.75 9.72
C LYS A 101 2.39 9.54 10.07
N PRO A 102 2.73 10.61 9.32
CA PRO A 102 3.95 11.39 9.61
C PRO A 102 3.92 12.03 11.01
N ASP A 103 2.74 12.16 11.61
CA ASP A 103 2.52 12.65 12.98
C ASP A 103 3.10 11.74 14.07
N THR A 104 3.46 10.50 13.75
CA THR A 104 4.10 9.60 14.74
C THR A 104 5.60 9.85 14.89
N LEU A 105 6.20 10.68 14.02
CA LEU A 105 7.61 11.01 14.07
C LEU A 105 7.87 12.04 15.16
N ILE A 106 8.93 11.82 15.94
CA ILE A 106 9.37 12.76 16.97
C ILE A 106 10.25 13.82 16.30
N PRO A 107 9.95 15.13 16.44
CA PRO A 107 10.78 16.18 15.88
C PRO A 107 12.24 16.10 16.35
N GLY A 108 13.19 16.21 15.42
CA GLY A 108 14.62 16.09 15.65
C GLY A 108 15.15 14.67 15.86
N SER A 109 14.29 13.64 15.73
CA SER A 109 14.73 12.25 15.85
C SER A 109 15.42 11.74 14.57
N GLU A 110 16.25 10.71 14.72
CA GLU A 110 16.86 10.01 13.57
C GLU A 110 15.79 9.44 12.62
N SER A 111 14.67 8.96 13.16
CA SER A 111 13.55 8.48 12.36
C SER A 111 12.94 9.60 11.50
N GLU A 112 12.77 10.80 12.05
CA GLU A 112 12.30 11.95 11.26
C GLU A 112 13.28 12.25 10.12
N ALA A 113 14.58 12.34 10.41
CA ALA A 113 15.59 12.58 9.39
C ALA A 113 15.56 11.52 8.28
N MET A 114 15.42 10.25 8.65
CA MET A 114 15.31 9.13 7.72
C MET A 114 14.08 9.26 6.81
N TYR A 115 12.90 9.58 7.35
CA TYR A 115 11.69 9.79 6.53
C TYR A 115 11.74 11.07 5.70
N VAL A 116 12.44 12.10 6.15
CA VAL A 116 12.68 13.32 5.35
C VAL A 116 13.56 12.99 4.14
N SER A 117 14.61 12.21 4.31
CA SER A 117 15.45 11.72 3.20
C SER A 117 14.67 10.86 2.22
N LEU A 118 13.82 9.96 2.73
CA LEU A 118 12.89 9.17 1.92
C LEU A 118 11.92 10.07 1.13
N ALA A 119 11.27 11.03 1.78
CA ALA A 119 10.34 11.95 1.15
C ALA A 119 11.02 12.82 0.07
N ARG A 120 12.30 13.15 0.26
CA ARG A 120 13.15 13.84 -0.73
C ARG A 120 13.65 12.94 -1.85
N ASN A 121 13.24 11.68 -1.88
CA ASN A 121 13.62 10.70 -2.90
C ASN A 121 15.13 10.42 -2.91
N GLN A 122 15.79 10.49 -1.74
CA GLN A 122 17.25 10.32 -1.60
C GLN A 122 17.65 8.89 -1.23
N ASP A 123 16.83 8.18 -0.45
CA ASP A 123 17.15 6.82 0.01
C ASP A 123 16.63 5.74 -0.94
N VAL A 124 15.36 5.84 -1.33
CA VAL A 124 14.71 4.94 -2.31
C VAL A 124 14.17 5.80 -3.43
N GLU A 125 14.76 5.66 -4.61
CA GLU A 125 14.41 6.50 -5.74
C GLU A 125 13.23 5.90 -6.54
N PHE A 126 12.15 6.68 -6.67
CA PHE A 126 11.07 6.38 -7.59
C PHE A 126 10.89 7.52 -8.61
N ARG A 127 10.60 7.17 -9.86
CA ARG A 127 10.38 8.18 -10.92
C ARG A 127 9.17 9.05 -10.64
N LEU A 128 8.12 8.47 -10.05
CA LEU A 128 6.91 9.19 -9.62
C LEU A 128 7.07 9.83 -8.23
N ARG A 129 8.25 9.71 -7.61
CA ARG A 129 8.64 10.30 -6.32
C ARG A 129 7.77 9.83 -5.14
N TRP A 130 8.05 10.43 -3.98
CA TRP A 130 7.38 10.20 -2.71
C TRP A 130 6.41 11.33 -2.38
N HIS A 131 5.30 10.97 -1.77
CA HIS A 131 4.28 11.91 -1.30
C HIS A 131 3.97 11.62 0.17
N VAL A 132 3.73 12.66 0.97
CA VAL A 132 3.41 12.50 2.39
C VAL A 132 1.92 12.75 2.60
N LEU A 133 1.23 11.80 3.22
CA LEU A 133 -0.18 11.89 3.55
C LEU A 133 -0.38 11.88 5.06
N LYS A 134 -0.87 13.01 5.57
CA LYS A 134 -1.41 13.12 6.92
C LYS A 134 -2.91 12.92 6.88
N LYS A 135 -3.40 11.77 7.34
CA LYS A 135 -4.83 11.57 7.55
C LYS A 135 -5.22 12.29 8.84
N TYR A 136 -5.86 13.45 8.72
CA TYR A 136 -6.56 14.03 9.85
C TYR A 136 -7.65 13.03 10.27
N GLY A 137 -7.64 12.60 11.54
CA GLY A 137 -8.77 11.87 12.11
C GLY A 137 -10.08 12.62 11.80
N LEU A 138 -11.20 11.90 11.76
CA LEU A 138 -12.58 12.22 11.30
C LEU A 138 -13.16 13.64 11.52
N ARG A 139 -12.41 14.62 12.01
CA ARG A 139 -12.82 16.00 12.21
C ARG A 139 -12.47 16.98 11.10
N ASN A 140 -11.50 16.78 10.20
CA ASN A 140 -11.22 17.77 9.14
C ASN A 140 -10.58 17.17 7.89
N GLY A 141 -11.37 17.02 6.82
CA GLY A 141 -10.94 16.51 5.52
C GLY A 141 -10.21 17.56 4.68
N SER A 142 -8.92 17.77 4.94
CA SER A 142 -8.06 18.51 4.02
C SER A 142 -6.81 17.70 3.73
N VAL A 143 -6.73 17.19 2.51
CA VAL A 143 -5.51 16.58 1.97
C VAL A 143 -4.58 17.73 1.62
N VAL A 144 -3.48 17.88 2.36
CA VAL A 144 -2.38 18.73 1.95
C VAL A 144 -1.48 17.87 1.10
N VAL A 145 -1.51 18.10 -0.22
CA VAL A 145 -0.50 17.60 -1.15
C VAL A 145 0.60 18.66 -1.19
N GLY A 146 1.81 18.30 -0.80
CA GLY A 146 3.01 19.14 -0.85
C GLY A 146 4.17 18.35 -1.41
#